data_AF-A0A838FSH8-F1
#
_entry.id   AF-A0A838FSH8-F1
#
_cell.length_a   1.000
_cell.length_b   1.000
_cell.length_c   1.000
_cell.angle_alpha   90.00
_cell.angle_beta   90.00
_cell.angle_gamma   90.00
#
_symmetry.space_group_name_H-M   'P 1'
#
loop_
_entity.id
_entity.type
_entity.pdbx_description
1 polymer ?
#
loop_
_entity_poly.entity_id
_entity_poly.type
_entity_poly.pdbx_seq_one_letter_code
_entity_poly.pdbx_strand_id
1 'polypeptide(L)'
;MLLLSVSLRDTLWLLANSRTILPTWQLQFTPRLPEPLRKLALVYAHCAGIERGYGFFAPNVPAGYDLAFEIEFPDGSVEHVAPEFQSREERVRWASGMDYLGRTDSEFVREVLLKLLAHSMRQHHPGAEKMRVTLSQVRTPTIAEFQAGRRPVQQALYTYHFRFIDTPPSRGDH
;
A
#
# COMPACT_ATOMS: atom_id res chain seq x y z
N MET A 1 -27.92 9.35 35.27
CA MET A 1 -26.88 9.87 34.35
C MET A 1 -25.47 9.49 34.83
N LEU A 2 -25.25 8.22 35.19
CA LEU A 2 -23.94 7.70 35.65
C LEU A 2 -23.65 6.29 35.08
N LEU A 3 -24.69 5.54 34.72
CA LEU A 3 -24.57 4.26 34.00
C LEU A 3 -24.13 4.40 32.53
N LEU A 4 -24.46 5.51 31.87
CA LEU A 4 -24.04 5.78 30.48
C LEU A 4 -22.55 6.18 30.37
N SER A 5 -21.99 6.84 31.39
CA SER A 5 -20.60 7.30 31.36
C SER A 5 -19.59 6.19 31.63
N VAL A 6 -19.94 5.21 32.49
CA VAL A 6 -19.08 4.04 32.76
C VAL A 6 -18.96 3.15 31.52
N SER A 7 -20.07 2.91 30.82
CA SER A 7 -20.06 2.09 29.60
C SER A 7 -19.22 2.71 28.48
N LEU A 8 -19.24 4.04 28.30
CA LEU A 8 -18.44 4.71 27.27
C LEU A 8 -16.93 4.63 27.58
N ARG A 9 -16.55 4.78 28.86
CA ARG A 9 -15.16 4.71 29.29
C ARG A 9 -14.58 3.30 29.09
N ASP A 10 -15.34 2.26 29.44
CA ASP A 10 -14.89 0.88 29.30
C ASP A 10 -14.87 0.43 27.82
N THR A 11 -15.80 0.93 27.00
CA THR A 11 -15.80 0.67 25.54
C THR A 11 -14.61 1.35 24.86
N LEU A 12 -14.29 2.59 25.24
CA LEU A 12 -13.11 3.31 24.73
C LEU A 12 -11.81 2.68 25.23
N TRP A 13 -11.78 2.17 26.46
CA TRP A 13 -10.62 1.45 27.00
C TRP A 13 -10.41 0.11 26.28
N LEU A 14 -11.48 -0.62 25.97
CA LEU A 14 -11.42 -1.84 25.15
C LEU A 14 -10.91 -1.55 23.74
N LEU A 15 -11.39 -0.49 23.08
CA LEU A 15 -10.91 -0.10 21.75
C LEU A 15 -9.44 0.36 21.75
N ALA A 16 -9.01 1.08 22.80
CA ALA A 16 -7.66 1.59 22.91
C ALA A 16 -6.63 0.50 23.28
N ASN A 17 -7.06 -0.53 24.03
CA ASN A 17 -6.16 -1.56 24.57
C ASN A 17 -6.32 -2.93 23.90
N SER A 18 -7.35 -3.14 23.07
CA SER A 18 -7.41 -4.29 22.18
C SER A 18 -6.34 -4.14 21.10
N ARG A 19 -5.36 -5.05 21.07
CA ARG A 19 -4.42 -5.19 19.95
C ARG A 19 -5.20 -5.68 18.73
N THR A 20 -5.91 -4.77 18.06
CA THR A 20 -6.70 -5.07 16.86
C THR A 20 -5.77 -5.23 15.66
N ILE A 21 -5.15 -6.40 15.57
CA ILE A 21 -4.79 -6.99 14.28
C ILE A 21 -6.11 -7.53 13.70
N LEU A 22 -6.93 -6.66 13.11
CA LEU A 22 -8.12 -7.11 12.40
C LEU A 22 -7.72 -7.51 10.97
N PRO A 23 -8.01 -8.75 10.54
CA PRO A 23 -7.85 -9.13 9.14
C PRO A 23 -8.77 -8.26 8.27
N THR A 24 -8.19 -7.65 7.24
CA THR A 24 -8.71 -6.53 6.44
C THR A 24 -9.94 -6.81 5.57
N TRP A 25 -10.58 -7.97 5.68
CA TRP A 25 -11.64 -8.37 4.73
C TRP A 25 -13.04 -8.52 5.33
N GLN A 26 -13.25 -8.26 6.62
CA GLN A 26 -14.56 -8.44 7.29
C GLN A 26 -15.07 -7.25 8.10
N LEU A 27 -14.57 -6.03 7.87
CA LEU A 27 -15.22 -4.83 8.42
C LEU A 27 -16.42 -4.45 7.54
N GLN A 28 -17.50 -5.22 7.65
CA GLN A 28 -18.86 -4.74 7.37
C GLN A 28 -19.24 -3.72 8.46
N PHE A 29 -18.54 -2.59 8.52
CA PHE A 29 -18.89 -1.49 9.42
C PHE A 29 -20.07 -0.72 8.85
N THR A 30 -21.25 -1.31 8.99
CA THR A 30 -22.51 -0.63 9.28
C THR A 30 -23.60 -1.70 9.39
N PRO A 31 -23.98 -2.16 10.60
CA PRO A 31 -25.34 -2.65 10.77
C PRO A 31 -26.30 -1.54 10.29
N ARG A 32 -27.44 -1.91 9.72
CA ARG A 32 -28.47 -0.98 9.20
C ARG A 32 -28.92 0.01 10.28
N LEU A 33 -28.22 1.13 10.41
CA LEU A 33 -28.58 2.21 11.33
C LEU A 33 -29.80 2.96 10.80
N PRO A 34 -30.74 3.39 11.66
CA PRO A 34 -31.79 4.32 11.29
C PRO A 34 -31.23 5.60 10.66
N GLU A 35 -31.91 6.18 9.67
CA GLU A 35 -31.49 7.40 8.95
C GLU A 35 -30.83 8.51 9.81
N PRO A 36 -31.41 8.95 10.94
CA PRO A 36 -30.80 10.01 11.75
C PRO A 36 -29.48 9.60 12.39
N LEU A 37 -29.38 8.34 12.85
CA LEU A 37 -28.14 7.80 13.43
C LEU A 37 -27.08 7.55 12.35
N ARG A 38 -27.50 7.16 11.14
CA ARG A 38 -26.61 7.02 9.98
C ARG A 38 -25.99 8.37 9.59
N LYS A 39 -26.79 9.42 9.51
CA LYS A 39 -26.30 10.79 9.22
C LYS A 39 -25.36 11.29 10.31
N LEU A 40 -25.70 11.07 11.58
CA LEU A 40 -24.85 11.45 12.70
C LEU A 40 -23.51 10.70 12.68
N ALA A 41 -23.52 9.39 12.37
CA ALA A 41 -22.31 8.59 12.23
C ALA A 41 -21.42 9.06 11.09
N LEU A 42 -22.01 9.47 9.95
CA LEU A 42 -21.26 10.05 8.83
C LEU A 42 -20.66 11.41 9.19
N VAL A 43 -21.42 12.30 9.83
CA VAL A 43 -20.90 13.60 10.29
C VAL A 43 -19.77 13.41 11.30
N TYR A 44 -19.95 12.50 12.26
CA TYR A 44 -18.89 12.16 13.21
C TYR A 44 -17.66 11.59 12.50
N ALA A 45 -17.83 10.63 11.59
CA ALA A 45 -16.72 10.03 10.84
C ALA A 45 -15.99 11.07 9.99
N HIS A 46 -16.71 12.04 9.42
CA HIS A 46 -16.16 13.14 8.65
C HIS A 46 -15.37 14.11 9.54
N CYS A 47 -15.96 14.58 10.65
CA CYS A 47 -15.31 15.49 11.60
C CYS A 47 -14.12 14.84 12.31
N ALA A 48 -14.21 13.55 12.63
CA ALA A 48 -13.12 12.77 13.16
C ALA A 48 -12.09 12.41 12.08
N GLY A 49 -12.34 12.62 10.79
CA GLY A 49 -11.38 12.27 9.74
C GLY A 49 -11.21 10.75 9.53
N ILE A 50 -12.11 9.92 10.07
CA ILE A 50 -12.14 8.46 9.87
C ILE A 50 -12.23 8.10 8.38
N GLU A 51 -12.82 8.98 7.57
CA GLU A 51 -12.97 8.81 6.11
C GLU A 51 -11.68 9.04 5.32
N ARG A 52 -10.65 9.67 5.90
CA ARG A 52 -9.40 10.04 5.19
C ARG A 52 -8.34 8.93 5.19
N GLY A 53 -8.71 7.73 5.63
CA GLY A 53 -7.77 6.63 5.88
C GLY A 53 -7.00 6.82 7.18
N TYR A 54 -6.36 5.75 7.67
CA TYR A 54 -5.64 5.74 8.95
C TYR A 54 -4.50 6.79 9.03
N GLY A 55 -4.04 7.35 7.90
CA GLY A 55 -2.97 8.33 7.84
C GLY A 55 -3.19 9.62 8.66
N PHE A 56 -4.45 10.02 8.90
CA PHE A 56 -4.73 11.22 9.71
C PHE A 56 -4.41 11.00 11.21
N PHE A 57 -4.68 9.80 11.74
CA PHE A 57 -4.44 9.44 13.14
C PHE A 57 -3.15 8.64 13.36
N ALA A 58 -2.63 8.06 12.30
CA ALA A 58 -1.44 7.23 12.30
C ALA A 58 -0.63 7.55 11.04
N PRO A 59 0.13 8.66 11.04
CA PRO A 59 0.87 9.11 9.87
C PRO A 59 1.84 8.05 9.35
N ASN A 60 2.29 7.11 10.19
CA ASN A 60 3.20 6.03 9.80
C ASN A 60 2.50 4.76 9.28
N VAL A 61 1.18 4.77 9.06
CA VAL A 61 0.48 3.65 8.41
C VAL A 61 0.64 3.79 6.89
N PRO A 62 1.10 2.73 6.19
CA PRO A 62 1.27 2.75 4.74
C PRO A 62 0.00 3.19 4.01
N ALA A 63 0.11 4.20 3.13
CA ALA A 63 -1.02 4.78 2.41
C ALA A 63 -1.48 3.93 1.20
N GLY A 64 -1.23 2.61 1.25
CA GLY A 64 -1.60 1.67 0.20
C GLY A 64 -0.77 1.82 -1.07
N TYR A 65 0.51 2.15 -0.97
CA TYR A 65 1.42 2.12 -2.11
C TYR A 65 1.82 0.69 -2.46
N ASP A 66 1.93 0.43 -3.76
CA ASP A 66 2.29 -0.87 -4.30
C ASP A 66 3.20 -0.73 -5.52
N LEU A 67 4.06 -1.71 -5.75
CA LEU A 67 4.96 -1.78 -6.90
C LEU A 67 4.62 -2.98 -7.77
N ALA A 68 4.38 -2.70 -9.05
CA ALA A 68 4.29 -3.74 -10.07
C ALA A 68 5.60 -3.78 -10.85
N PHE A 69 6.17 -4.98 -11.00
CA PHE A 69 7.33 -5.23 -11.85
C PHE A 69 6.88 -5.97 -13.10
N GLU A 70 7.27 -5.46 -14.25
CA GLU A 70 7.11 -6.16 -15.52
C GLU A 70 8.49 -6.36 -16.12
N ILE A 71 8.83 -7.62 -16.35
CA ILE A 71 10.15 -8.02 -16.84
C ILE A 71 9.99 -8.42 -18.29
N GLU A 72 10.78 -7.82 -19.16
CA GLU A 72 10.85 -8.15 -20.58
C GLU A 72 12.14 -8.92 -20.85
N PHE A 73 11.99 -10.10 -21.45
CA PHE A 73 13.10 -10.97 -21.83
C PHE A 73 13.46 -10.76 -23.32
N PRO A 74 14.67 -11.20 -23.74
CA PRO A 74 15.14 -11.07 -25.12
C PRO A 74 14.25 -11.76 -26.17
N ASP A 75 13.47 -12.76 -25.76
CA ASP A 75 12.50 -13.46 -26.60
C ASP A 75 11.20 -12.65 -26.82
N GLY A 76 11.08 -11.48 -26.19
CA GLY A 76 9.92 -10.61 -26.22
C GLY A 76 8.80 -11.03 -25.26
N SER A 77 9.03 -12.05 -24.42
CA SER A 77 8.08 -12.42 -23.37
C SER A 77 8.08 -11.37 -22.25
N VAL A 78 6.88 -11.11 -21.71
CA VAL A 78 6.68 -10.18 -20.59
C VAL A 78 6.11 -10.95 -19.41
N GLU A 79 6.80 -10.88 -18.28
CA GLU A 79 6.37 -11.49 -17.02
C GLU A 79 6.00 -10.40 -16.01
N HIS A 80 4.80 -10.53 -15.43
CA HIS A 80 4.36 -9.69 -14.32
C HIS A 80 4.76 -10.35 -13.00
N VAL A 81 5.70 -9.75 -12.29
CA VAL A 81 6.24 -10.31 -11.05
C VAL A 81 5.72 -9.54 -9.86
N ALA A 82 5.07 -10.25 -8.95
CA ALA A 82 4.79 -9.77 -7.61
C ALA A 82 5.92 -10.20 -6.67
N PRO A 83 6.35 -9.34 -5.73
CA PRO A 83 7.34 -9.74 -4.73
C PRO A 83 6.79 -10.88 -3.87
N GLU A 84 7.56 -11.96 -3.78
CA GLU A 84 7.29 -13.06 -2.85
C GLU A 84 7.84 -12.72 -1.46
N PHE A 85 7.09 -13.07 -0.41
CA PHE A 85 7.49 -12.81 0.97
C PHE A 85 7.53 -14.12 1.76
N GLN A 86 8.65 -14.39 2.42
CA GLN A 86 8.84 -15.59 3.21
C GLN A 86 8.26 -15.45 4.62
N SER A 87 8.12 -14.22 5.10
CA SER A 87 7.61 -13.91 6.44
C SER A 87 6.59 -12.77 6.45
N ARG A 88 5.88 -12.64 7.58
CA ARG A 88 4.95 -11.52 7.80
C ARG A 88 5.73 -10.21 8.01
N GLU A 89 6.88 -10.31 8.67
CA GLU A 89 7.77 -9.20 8.97
C GLU A 89 8.35 -8.58 7.69
N GLU A 90 8.77 -9.40 6.73
CA GLU A 90 9.18 -8.94 5.39
C GLU A 90 8.07 -8.17 4.70
N ARG A 91 6.85 -8.68 4.74
CA ARG A 91 5.69 -8.00 4.12
C ARG A 91 5.40 -6.65 4.76
N VAL A 92 5.55 -6.54 6.09
CA VAL A 92 5.40 -5.27 6.80
C VAL A 92 6.53 -4.30 6.42
N ARG A 93 7.79 -4.75 6.39
CA ARG A 93 8.93 -3.93 5.97
C ARG A 93 8.79 -3.46 4.52
N TRP A 94 8.31 -4.34 3.64
CA TRP A 94 7.99 -4.02 2.26
C TRP A 94 6.94 -2.92 2.19
N ALA A 95 5.80 -3.08 2.86
CA ALA A 95 4.73 -2.08 2.89
C ALA A 95 5.22 -0.71 3.41
N SER A 96 6.05 -0.69 4.46
CA SER A 96 6.69 0.53 4.95
C SER A 96 7.66 1.16 3.94
N GLY A 97 8.42 0.33 3.22
CA GLY A 97 9.31 0.80 2.14
C GLY A 97 8.54 1.41 0.97
N MET A 98 7.41 0.81 0.59
CA MET A 98 6.54 1.36 -0.46
C MET A 98 5.93 2.69 -0.04
N ASP A 99 5.55 2.82 1.23
CA ASP A 99 5.06 4.08 1.78
C ASP A 99 6.12 5.18 1.76
N TYR A 100 7.37 4.86 2.09
CA TYR A 100 8.49 5.78 1.97
C TYR A 100 8.73 6.21 0.52
N LEU A 101 8.74 5.26 -0.44
CA LEU A 101 8.88 5.57 -1.87
C LEU A 101 7.75 6.46 -2.39
N GLY A 102 6.51 6.16 -2.02
CA GLY A 102 5.33 6.88 -2.44
C GLY A 102 5.22 8.30 -1.90
N ARG A 103 5.80 8.55 -0.71
CA ARG A 103 5.82 9.88 -0.07
C ARG A 103 7.09 10.68 -0.35
N THR A 104 8.07 10.09 -1.03
CA THR A 104 9.30 10.77 -1.38
C THR A 104 9.03 11.76 -2.51
N ASP A 105 9.13 13.06 -2.21
CA ASP A 105 8.99 14.14 -3.19
C ASP A 105 10.18 14.24 -4.15
N SER A 106 11.34 13.69 -3.77
CA SER A 106 12.55 13.67 -4.61
C SER A 106 12.49 12.55 -5.65
N GLU A 107 12.31 12.91 -6.91
CA GLU A 107 12.38 11.97 -8.03
C GLU A 107 13.72 11.24 -8.08
N PHE A 108 14.84 11.94 -7.85
CA PHE A 108 16.17 11.33 -7.84
C PHE A 108 16.31 10.22 -6.80
N VAL A 109 15.88 10.48 -5.55
CA VAL A 109 15.94 9.46 -4.49
C VAL A 109 15.06 8.27 -4.84
N ARG A 110 13.86 8.53 -5.36
CA ARG A 110 12.92 7.47 -5.78
C ARG A 110 13.51 6.61 -6.89
N GLU A 111 14.07 7.22 -7.92
CA GLU A 111 14.69 6.52 -9.05
C GLU A 111 15.87 5.65 -8.58
N VAL A 112 16.75 6.18 -7.72
CA VAL A 112 17.89 5.42 -7.19
C VAL A 112 17.41 4.19 -6.41
N LEU A 113 16.41 4.34 -5.55
CA LEU A 113 15.87 3.22 -4.78
C LEU A 113 15.18 2.18 -5.69
N LEU A 114 14.41 2.63 -6.68
CA LEU A 114 13.78 1.73 -7.64
C LEU A 114 14.81 1.02 -8.52
N LYS A 115 15.93 1.67 -8.86
CA LYS A 115 17.04 1.07 -9.59
C LYS A 115 17.74 -0.02 -8.77
N LEU A 116 17.92 0.20 -7.47
CA LEU A 116 18.45 -0.82 -6.55
C LEU A 116 17.50 -2.02 -6.46
N LEU A 117 16.19 -1.78 -6.33
CA LEU A 117 15.18 -2.84 -6.34
C LEU A 117 15.16 -3.59 -7.68
N ALA A 118 15.19 -2.89 -8.81
CA ALA A 118 15.23 -3.49 -10.14
C ALA A 118 16.48 -4.36 -10.33
N HIS A 119 17.63 -3.91 -9.83
CA HIS A 119 18.85 -4.71 -9.83
C HIS A 119 18.72 -5.98 -8.97
N SER A 120 18.11 -5.89 -7.79
CA SER A 120 17.85 -7.06 -6.93
C SER A 120 16.88 -8.04 -7.58
N MET A 121 15.84 -7.56 -8.26
CA MET A 121 14.91 -8.41 -9.02
C MET A 121 15.61 -9.09 -10.19
N ARG A 122 16.47 -8.39 -10.93
CA ARG A 122 17.27 -8.99 -12.00
C ARG A 122 18.12 -10.17 -11.54
N GLN A 123 18.66 -10.13 -10.32
CA GLN A 123 19.44 -11.26 -9.77
C GLN A 123 18.61 -12.55 -9.64
N HIS A 124 17.29 -12.43 -9.46
CA HIS A 124 16.37 -13.56 -9.40
C HIS A 124 15.83 -13.97 -10.78
N HIS A 125 15.92 -13.09 -11.79
CA HIS A 125 15.51 -13.34 -13.17
C HIS A 125 16.71 -13.14 -14.13
N PRO A 126 17.73 -14.03 -14.09
CA PRO A 126 18.90 -13.93 -14.94
C PRO A 126 18.49 -14.09 -16.40
N GLY A 127 18.60 -13.00 -17.17
CA GLY A 127 18.13 -12.92 -18.55
C GLY A 127 17.15 -11.78 -18.82
N ALA A 128 16.69 -11.07 -17.79
CA ALA A 128 15.91 -9.84 -17.97
C ALA A 128 16.72 -8.78 -18.75
N GLU A 129 16.17 -8.30 -19.87
CA GLU A 129 16.76 -7.23 -20.70
C GLU A 129 16.24 -5.87 -20.27
N LYS A 130 14.92 -5.78 -20.08
CA LYS A 130 14.24 -4.55 -19.64
C LYS A 130 13.33 -4.85 -18.46
N MET A 131 13.13 -3.84 -17.64
CA MET A 131 12.19 -3.91 -16.53
C MET A 131 11.42 -2.61 -16.44
N ARG A 132 10.10 -2.72 -16.48
CA ARG A 132 9.18 -1.63 -16.19
C ARG A 132 8.73 -1.75 -14.74
N VAL A 133 8.87 -0.67 -14.00
CA VAL A 133 8.49 -0.61 -12.59
C VAL A 133 7.46 0.49 -12.42
N THR A 134 6.25 0.12 -11.99
CA THR A 134 5.14 1.05 -11.79
C THR A 134 4.80 1.16 -10.32
N LEU A 135 5.00 2.34 -9.75
CA LEU A 135 4.55 2.70 -8.41
C LEU A 135 3.12 3.19 -8.49
N SER A 136 2.23 2.50 -7.78
CA SER A 136 0.81 2.80 -7.72
C SER A 136 0.38 3.09 -6.30
N GLN A 137 -0.74 3.79 -6.16
CA GLN A 137 -1.43 3.99 -4.89
C GLN A 137 -2.85 3.44 -4.98
N VAL A 138 -3.25 2.69 -3.95
CA VAL A 138 -4.63 2.24 -3.80
C VAL A 138 -5.44 3.37 -3.17
N ARG A 139 -6.27 4.02 -3.98
CA ARG A 139 -7.26 4.98 -3.49
C ARG A 139 -8.43 4.21 -2.89
N THR A 140 -8.50 4.21 -1.58
CA THR A 140 -9.65 3.66 -0.85
C THR A 140 -10.82 4.65 -0.91
N PRO A 141 -12.04 4.23 -1.30
CA PRO A 141 -13.20 5.11 -1.34
C PRO A 141 -13.59 5.57 0.06
N THR A 142 -14.18 6.76 0.17
CA THR A 142 -14.82 7.20 1.43
C THR A 142 -16.04 6.32 1.75
N ILE A 143 -16.58 6.44 2.97
CA ILE A 143 -17.79 5.70 3.38
C ILE A 143 -18.96 6.00 2.44
N ALA A 144 -19.17 7.27 2.09
CA ALA A 144 -20.20 7.69 1.15
C ALA A 144 -19.99 7.12 -0.25
N GLU A 145 -18.75 7.14 -0.75
CA GLU A 145 -18.39 6.57 -2.05
C GLU A 145 -18.61 5.04 -2.09
N PHE A 146 -18.23 4.34 -1.02
CA PHE A 146 -18.43 2.90 -0.89
C PHE A 146 -19.92 2.53 -0.86
N GLN A 147 -20.74 3.30 -0.14
CA GLN A 147 -22.20 3.15 -0.12
C GLN A 147 -22.82 3.39 -1.50
N ALA A 148 -22.25 4.29 -2.30
CA ALA A 148 -22.61 4.51 -3.70
C ALA A 148 -22.09 3.42 -4.65
N GLY A 149 -21.52 2.34 -4.13
CA GLY A 149 -21.02 1.21 -4.91
C GLY A 149 -19.60 1.35 -5.44
N ARG A 150 -18.91 2.46 -5.15
CA ARG A 150 -17.50 2.61 -5.54
C ARG A 150 -16.64 1.59 -4.79
N ARG A 151 -15.53 1.21 -5.42
CA ARG A 151 -14.57 0.23 -4.92
C ARG A 151 -13.17 0.84 -4.89
N PRO A 152 -12.23 0.25 -4.13
CA PRO A 152 -10.82 0.65 -4.20
C PRO A 152 -10.32 0.61 -5.64
N VAL A 153 -9.63 1.67 -6.04
CA VAL A 153 -9.01 1.78 -7.38
C VAL A 153 -7.52 1.93 -7.20
N GLN A 154 -6.76 1.13 -7.95
CA GLN A 154 -5.32 1.30 -8.05
C GLN A 154 -5.01 2.37 -9.09
N GLN A 155 -4.27 3.39 -8.68
CA GLN A 155 -3.86 4.49 -9.54
C GLN A 155 -2.34 4.45 -9.70
N ALA A 156 -1.88 4.29 -10.94
CA ALA A 156 -0.45 4.42 -11.25
C ALA A 156 -0.01 5.87 -11.03
N LEU A 157 1.05 6.06 -10.25
CA LEU A 157 1.62 7.37 -9.95
C LEU A 157 2.87 7.64 -10.79
N TYR A 158 3.79 6.67 -10.82
CA TYR A 158 5.07 6.81 -11.52
C TYR A 158 5.44 5.50 -12.20
N THR A 159 6.03 5.61 -13.38
CA THR A 159 6.53 4.46 -14.14
C THR A 159 7.97 4.72 -14.57
N TYR A 160 8.85 3.77 -14.25
CA TYR A 160 10.27 3.81 -14.60
C TYR A 160 10.60 2.64 -15.52
N HIS A 161 11.53 2.89 -16.44
CA HIS A 161 12.01 1.88 -17.37
C HIS A 161 13.51 1.71 -17.18
N PHE A 162 13.91 0.51 -16.77
CA PHE A 162 15.30 0.15 -16.63
C PHE A 162 15.67 -0.77 -17.79
N ARG A 163 16.86 -0.54 -18.34
CA ARG A 163 17.51 -1.48 -19.25
C ARG A 163 18.76 -2.01 -18.58
N PHE A 164 18.97 -3.29 -18.72
CA PHE A 164 20.15 -3.94 -18.20
C PHE A 164 21.11 -4.25 -19.34
N ILE A 165 22.33 -3.77 -19.22
CA ILE A 165 23.40 -4.09 -20.17
C ILE A 165 24.15 -5.28 -19.58
N ASP A 166 24.21 -6.38 -20.32
CA ASP A 166 25.18 -7.42 -20.04
C ASP A 166 26.56 -6.89 -20.41
N THR A 167 27.36 -6.54 -19.40
CA THR A 167 28.78 -6.32 -19.63
C THR A 167 29.37 -7.69 -19.99
N PRO A 168 29.90 -7.89 -21.22
CA PRO A 168 30.55 -9.15 -21.57
C PRO A 168 31.70 -9.39 -20.57
N PRO A 169 31.97 -10.66 -20.20
CA PRO A 169 33.08 -10.95 -19.30
C PRO A 169 34.34 -10.34 -19.90
N SER A 170 34.99 -9.48 -19.12
CA SER A 170 36.32 -8.94 -19.42
C SER A 170 37.19 -10.12 -19.83
N ARG A 171 37.58 -10.16 -21.10
CA ARG A 171 38.50 -11.16 -21.64
C ARG A 171 39.78 -10.97 -20.83
N GLY A 172 40.08 -11.92 -19.95
CA GLY A 172 41.31 -11.91 -19.18
C GLY A 172 42.47 -11.85 -20.16
N ASP A 173 43.20 -10.74 -20.14
CA ASP A 173 44.51 -10.68 -20.76
C ASP A 173 45.44 -11.61 -19.95
N HIS A 174 46.16 -12.42 -20.72
CA HIS A 174 47.06 -13.50 -20.32
C HIS A 174 48.20 -13.08 -19.38
#